data_AF-A0A3G2C6V0-F1
#
_entry.id   AF-A0A3G2C6V0-F1
#
_cell.length_a   1.000
_cell.length_b   1.000
_cell.length_c   1.000
_cell.angle_alpha   90.00
_cell.angle_beta   90.00
_cell.angle_gamma   90.00
#
_symmetry.space_group_name_H-M   'P 1'
#
loop_
_entity.id
_entity.type
_entity.pdbx_description
1 polymer ?
#
loop_
_entity_poly.entity_id
_entity_poly.type
_entity_poly.pdbx_seq_one_letter_code
_entity_poly.pdbx_strand_id
1 'polypeptide(L)'
;FAEMTTLYPEAKAGQAAAWAKRWQLADVVIEGDDEAQQGIRFNLFQLFSTYYGEDDRLNIGPKGFTGEKYGGATYWDTEAYAVPLYLALAKPEVTKNLLKYRHNQLPQAIHNAQQQGLKGALYPMVTFTGVECHNEWEITFEEIHRNGAIAYAIYNYVNYTGDEDYLKDAGLEVLVAIARFWADRVHFSQRHKQYMIHGVTGPNEYENNINNNWYTNTIAAWVLRYTRESYLKFQEETMLKIADARIS
;
A
#
# COMPACT_ATOMS: atom_id res chain seq x y z
N PHE A 1 -11.09 -17.34 -32.13
CA PHE A 1 -10.79 -18.08 -30.88
C PHE A 1 -9.87 -19.22 -31.26
N ALA A 2 -8.62 -19.23 -30.79
CA ALA A 2 -7.72 -20.36 -31.04
C ALA A 2 -8.30 -21.60 -30.34
N GLU A 3 -8.37 -22.73 -31.05
CA GLU A 3 -8.76 -24.02 -30.46
C GLU A 3 -7.76 -24.36 -29.35
N MET A 4 -8.20 -24.34 -28.10
CA MET A 4 -7.42 -24.92 -27.01
C MET A 4 -7.37 -26.44 -27.21
N THR A 5 -6.20 -26.97 -27.56
CA THR A 5 -5.97 -28.38 -27.89
C THR A 5 -5.52 -29.24 -26.71
N THR A 6 -5.33 -28.65 -25.53
CA THR A 6 -4.83 -29.37 -24.34
C THR A 6 -5.92 -30.23 -23.69
N LEU A 7 -5.61 -31.51 -23.45
CA LEU A 7 -6.53 -32.41 -22.77
C LEU A 7 -6.57 -32.13 -21.27
N TYR A 8 -7.69 -32.43 -20.61
CA TYR A 8 -7.87 -32.21 -19.17
C TYR A 8 -6.74 -32.78 -18.29
N PRO A 9 -6.22 -34.01 -18.52
CA PRO A 9 -5.12 -34.54 -17.71
C PRO A 9 -3.84 -33.71 -17.80
N GLU A 10 -3.52 -33.19 -19.00
CA GLU A 10 -2.35 -32.35 -19.22
C GLU A 10 -2.52 -30.98 -18.54
N ALA A 11 -3.71 -30.37 -18.66
CA ALA A 11 -4.03 -29.11 -17.99
C ALA A 11 -3.97 -29.24 -16.45
N LYS A 12 -4.50 -30.34 -15.90
CA LYS A 12 -4.43 -30.63 -14.46
C LYS A 12 -2.99 -30.85 -14.00
N ALA A 13 -2.19 -31.59 -14.76
CA ALA A 13 -0.77 -31.81 -14.44
C ALA A 13 0.01 -30.49 -14.47
N GLY A 14 -0.25 -29.62 -15.45
CA GLY A 14 0.33 -28.28 -15.54
C GLY A 14 -0.04 -27.40 -14.33
N GLN A 15 -1.32 -27.38 -13.95
CA GLN A 15 -1.78 -26.64 -12.76
C GLN A 15 -1.14 -27.17 -11.47
N ALA A 16 -1.07 -28.49 -11.28
CA ALA A 16 -0.47 -29.10 -10.11
C ALA A 16 1.03 -28.79 -10.01
N ALA A 17 1.76 -28.84 -11.14
CA ALA A 17 3.17 -28.50 -11.20
C ALA A 17 3.43 -27.01 -10.88
N ALA A 18 2.55 -26.12 -11.33
CA ALA A 18 2.63 -24.70 -10.99
C ALA A 18 2.43 -24.47 -9.49
N TRP A 19 1.41 -25.10 -8.88
CA TRP A 19 1.16 -24.98 -7.44
C TRP A 19 2.26 -25.62 -6.59
N ALA A 20 2.85 -26.74 -7.00
CA ALA A 20 3.98 -27.33 -6.30
C ALA A 20 5.16 -26.36 -6.19
N LYS A 21 5.44 -25.57 -7.24
CA LYS A 21 6.48 -24.52 -7.19
C LYS A 21 6.14 -23.39 -6.20
N ARG A 22 4.86 -23.03 -6.07
CA ARG A 22 4.41 -22.03 -5.09
C ARG A 22 4.60 -22.54 -3.66
N TRP A 23 4.21 -23.79 -3.40
CA TRP A 23 4.43 -24.42 -2.09
C TRP A 23 5.89 -24.58 -1.72
N GLN A 24 6.76 -24.93 -2.69
CA GLN A 24 8.21 -24.99 -2.44
C GLN A 24 8.82 -23.68 -1.95
N LEU A 25 8.24 -22.54 -2.32
CA LEU A 25 8.72 -21.22 -1.91
C LEU A 25 8.13 -20.75 -0.58
N ALA A 26 6.86 -21.08 -0.32
CA ALA A 26 6.05 -20.37 0.67
C ALA A 26 5.36 -21.26 1.72
N ASP A 27 5.52 -22.59 1.66
CA ASP A 27 4.86 -23.48 2.62
C ASP A 27 5.35 -23.25 4.06
N VAL A 28 4.41 -23.33 5.00
CA VAL A 28 4.67 -23.23 6.43
C VAL A 28 4.25 -24.55 7.06
N VAL A 29 5.23 -25.34 7.51
CA VAL A 29 4.99 -26.65 8.12
C VAL A 29 4.79 -26.48 9.62
N ILE A 30 3.65 -26.94 10.12
CA ILE A 30 3.28 -26.95 11.53
C ILE A 30 3.12 -28.41 11.94
N GLU A 31 3.96 -28.89 12.86
CA GLU A 31 3.90 -30.25 13.39
C GLU A 31 3.10 -30.29 14.69
N GLY A 32 2.25 -31.31 14.84
CA GLY A 32 1.46 -31.53 16.07
C GLY A 32 0.12 -30.79 16.15
N ASP A 33 -0.25 -30.04 15.12
CA ASP A 33 -1.54 -29.33 15.03
C ASP A 33 -2.06 -29.31 13.57
N ASP A 34 -2.87 -30.30 13.21
CA ASP A 34 -3.42 -30.46 11.86
C ASP A 34 -4.40 -29.33 11.49
N GLU A 35 -5.14 -28.77 12.45
CA GLU A 35 -6.08 -27.68 12.22
C GLU A 35 -5.33 -26.38 11.89
N ALA A 36 -4.27 -26.07 12.65
CA ALA A 36 -3.40 -24.93 12.35
C ALA A 36 -2.69 -25.12 11.00
N GLN A 37 -2.21 -26.33 10.69
CA GLN A 37 -1.57 -26.65 9.41
C GLN A 37 -2.54 -26.45 8.23
N GLN A 38 -3.80 -26.89 8.37
CA GLN A 38 -4.83 -26.66 7.37
C GLN A 38 -5.12 -25.16 7.22
N GLY A 39 -5.25 -24.44 8.35
CA GLY A 39 -5.55 -23.01 8.37
C GLY A 39 -4.51 -22.18 7.62
N ILE A 40 -3.21 -22.34 7.93
CA ILE A 40 -2.17 -21.54 7.26
C ILE A 40 -2.07 -21.85 5.77
N ARG A 41 -2.19 -23.13 5.39
CA ARG A 41 -2.20 -23.52 3.96
C ARG A 41 -3.45 -23.00 3.25
N PHE A 42 -4.61 -22.98 3.89
CA PHE A 42 -5.82 -22.39 3.30
C PHE A 42 -5.64 -20.88 3.04
N ASN A 43 -5.07 -20.15 4.00
CA ASN A 43 -4.80 -18.72 3.87
C ASN A 43 -3.86 -18.43 2.69
N LEU A 44 -2.73 -19.13 2.61
CA LEU A 44 -1.77 -18.98 1.50
C LEU A 44 -2.39 -19.38 0.16
N PHE A 45 -3.18 -20.46 0.13
CA PHE A 45 -3.88 -20.90 -1.06
C PHE A 45 -4.85 -19.82 -1.57
N GLN A 46 -5.69 -19.24 -0.71
CA GLN A 46 -6.65 -18.20 -1.12
C GLN A 46 -5.93 -16.92 -1.57
N LEU A 47 -4.87 -16.53 -0.85
CA LEU A 47 -4.10 -15.34 -1.18
C LEU A 47 -3.41 -15.47 -2.54
N PHE A 48 -2.71 -16.58 -2.80
CA PHE A 48 -2.03 -16.83 -4.09
C PHE A 48 -2.97 -17.18 -5.24
N SER A 49 -4.21 -17.60 -4.93
CA SER A 49 -5.27 -17.73 -5.94
C SER A 49 -5.84 -16.36 -6.34
N THR A 50 -5.81 -15.39 -5.42
CA THR A 50 -6.28 -14.02 -5.67
C THR A 50 -5.22 -13.19 -6.39
N TYR A 51 -3.97 -13.24 -5.93
CA TYR A 51 -2.88 -12.46 -6.49
C TYR A 51 -1.56 -13.24 -6.38
N TYR A 52 -0.76 -13.24 -7.43
CA TYR A 52 0.60 -13.81 -7.40
C TYR A 52 1.60 -12.95 -8.18
N GLY A 53 1.25 -11.68 -8.43
CA GLY A 53 2.11 -10.70 -9.11
C GLY A 53 2.29 -10.92 -10.61
N GLU A 54 1.49 -11.78 -11.25
CA GLU A 54 1.61 -12.10 -12.68
C GLU A 54 1.05 -10.98 -13.60
N ASP A 55 0.21 -10.08 -13.07
CA ASP A 55 -0.29 -8.88 -13.75
C ASP A 55 -0.04 -7.64 -12.86
N ASP A 56 0.82 -6.73 -13.31
CA ASP A 56 1.23 -5.53 -12.57
C ASP A 56 0.16 -4.42 -12.55
N ARG A 57 -0.94 -4.60 -13.30
CA ARG A 57 -2.09 -3.69 -13.32
C ARG A 57 -3.13 -4.03 -12.25
N LEU A 58 -3.08 -5.23 -11.70
CA LEU A 58 -4.04 -5.72 -10.71
C LEU A 58 -3.55 -5.50 -9.29
N ASN A 59 -4.49 -5.62 -8.34
CA ASN A 59 -4.24 -5.52 -6.92
C ASN A 59 -5.11 -6.54 -6.16
N ILE A 60 -5.13 -6.45 -4.83
CA ILE A 60 -5.75 -7.42 -3.94
C ILE A 60 -7.03 -6.81 -3.36
N GLY A 61 -8.18 -7.30 -3.80
CA GLY A 61 -9.46 -6.93 -3.19
C GLY A 61 -9.62 -7.53 -1.80
N PRO A 62 -10.26 -6.85 -0.82
CA PRO A 62 -10.41 -7.36 0.55
C PRO A 62 -11.10 -8.73 0.66
N LYS A 63 -11.94 -9.09 -0.34
CA LYS A 63 -12.59 -10.40 -0.44
C LYS A 63 -12.14 -11.20 -1.67
N GLY A 64 -11.05 -10.79 -2.32
CA GLY A 64 -10.56 -11.39 -3.55
C GLY A 64 -11.68 -11.62 -4.56
N PHE A 65 -11.72 -12.83 -5.13
CA PHE A 65 -12.76 -13.25 -6.08
C PHE A 65 -13.85 -14.11 -5.43
N THR A 66 -14.18 -13.84 -4.15
CA THR A 66 -15.04 -14.72 -3.34
C THR A 66 -16.38 -14.09 -2.91
N GLY A 67 -16.63 -12.84 -3.30
CA GLY A 67 -17.88 -12.14 -3.02
C GLY A 67 -17.81 -10.66 -3.39
N GLU A 68 -18.91 -9.95 -3.18
CA GLU A 68 -19.08 -8.58 -3.70
C GLU A 68 -18.80 -7.46 -2.69
N LYS A 69 -18.89 -7.72 -1.37
CA LYS A 69 -18.61 -6.69 -0.36
C LYS A 69 -17.16 -6.17 -0.52
N TYR A 70 -17.01 -4.84 -0.49
CA TYR A 70 -15.78 -4.08 -0.84
C TYR A 70 -15.46 -3.99 -2.33
N GLY A 71 -16.30 -4.56 -3.21
CA GLY A 71 -16.28 -4.36 -4.65
C GLY A 71 -15.11 -5.00 -5.40
N GLY A 72 -14.19 -5.69 -4.72
CA GLY A 72 -12.93 -6.17 -5.33
C GLY A 72 -11.93 -5.05 -5.63
N ALA A 73 -12.14 -3.87 -5.05
CA ALA A 73 -11.28 -2.69 -5.24
C ALA A 73 -10.01 -2.75 -4.37
N THR A 74 -9.08 -1.83 -4.62
CA THR A 74 -7.85 -1.68 -3.85
C THR A 74 -8.07 -0.83 -2.59
N TYR A 75 -7.55 -1.30 -1.45
CA TYR A 75 -7.58 -0.65 -0.13
C TYR A 75 -6.16 -0.56 0.46
N TRP A 76 -6.01 0.11 1.61
CA TRP A 76 -4.75 0.15 2.36
C TRP A 76 -4.31 -1.21 2.92
N ASP A 77 -5.22 -2.21 2.93
CA ASP A 77 -4.96 -3.61 3.27
C ASP A 77 -3.74 -4.18 2.54
N THR A 78 -3.59 -3.84 1.26
CA THR A 78 -2.48 -4.29 0.42
C THR A 78 -1.15 -3.90 1.03
N GLU A 79 -0.98 -2.62 1.34
CA GLU A 79 0.29 -2.10 1.83
C GLU A 79 0.54 -2.46 3.30
N ALA A 80 -0.51 -2.48 4.13
CA ALA A 80 -0.38 -2.75 5.55
C ALA A 80 -0.21 -4.24 5.89
N TYR A 81 -0.89 -5.14 5.17
CA TYR A 81 -0.96 -6.56 5.53
C TYR A 81 -0.40 -7.50 4.45
N ALA A 82 -0.70 -7.25 3.17
CA ALA A 82 -0.27 -8.16 2.10
C ALA A 82 1.22 -8.00 1.77
N VAL A 83 1.72 -6.76 1.67
CA VAL A 83 3.12 -6.45 1.34
C VAL A 83 4.12 -7.15 2.28
N PRO A 84 3.97 -7.12 3.63
CA PRO A 84 4.84 -7.87 4.53
C PRO A 84 4.92 -9.37 4.20
N LEU A 85 3.78 -9.98 3.83
CA LEU A 85 3.74 -11.40 3.49
C LEU A 85 4.44 -11.68 2.16
N TYR A 86 4.17 -10.89 1.11
CA TYR A 86 4.83 -11.09 -0.20
C TYR A 86 6.33 -10.84 -0.17
N LEU A 87 6.80 -9.92 0.68
CA LEU A 87 8.24 -9.74 0.92
C LEU A 87 8.89 -11.02 1.47
N ALA A 88 8.21 -11.72 2.37
CA ALA A 88 8.73 -12.92 3.01
C ALA A 88 8.59 -14.19 2.16
N LEU A 89 7.47 -14.33 1.44
CA LEU A 89 7.04 -15.62 0.87
C LEU A 89 6.94 -15.63 -0.66
N ALA A 90 7.28 -14.52 -1.33
CA ALA A 90 7.26 -14.44 -2.79
C ALA A 90 8.51 -13.77 -3.33
N LYS A 91 8.63 -13.75 -4.66
CA LYS A 91 9.73 -13.04 -5.31
C LYS A 91 9.57 -11.52 -5.13
N PRO A 92 10.66 -10.75 -4.95
CA PRO A 92 10.59 -9.30 -4.72
C PRO A 92 9.79 -8.52 -5.77
N GLU A 93 9.76 -9.00 -7.02
CA GLU A 93 9.01 -8.38 -8.11
C GLU A 93 7.50 -8.30 -7.84
N VAL A 94 6.94 -9.24 -7.06
CA VAL A 94 5.52 -9.22 -6.69
C VAL A 94 5.20 -7.97 -5.86
N THR A 95 6.01 -7.72 -4.82
CA THR A 95 5.87 -6.50 -4.00
C THR A 95 6.20 -5.25 -4.80
N LYS A 96 7.24 -5.28 -5.65
CA LYS A 96 7.59 -4.16 -6.53
C LYS A 96 6.42 -3.78 -7.45
N ASN A 97 5.69 -4.76 -7.98
CA ASN A 97 4.50 -4.54 -8.81
C ASN A 97 3.37 -3.87 -8.02
N LEU A 98 3.13 -4.26 -6.77
CA LEU A 98 2.15 -3.59 -5.90
C LEU A 98 2.52 -2.13 -5.62
N LEU A 99 3.81 -1.84 -5.42
CA LEU A 99 4.26 -0.46 -5.25
C LEU A 99 4.19 0.35 -6.56
N LYS A 100 4.52 -0.28 -7.70
CA LYS A 100 4.37 0.30 -9.04
C LYS A 100 2.90 0.65 -9.34
N TYR A 101 1.96 -0.19 -8.92
CA TYR A 101 0.53 0.09 -9.03
C TYR A 101 0.16 1.42 -8.36
N ARG A 102 0.66 1.67 -7.13
CA ARG A 102 0.43 2.94 -6.42
C ARG A 102 1.16 4.12 -7.06
N HIS A 103 2.40 3.92 -7.53
CA HIS A 103 3.15 4.96 -8.25
C HIS A 103 2.41 5.41 -9.51
N ASN A 104 1.91 4.48 -10.32
CA ASN A 104 1.14 4.77 -11.53
C ASN A 104 -0.17 5.55 -11.26
N GLN A 105 -0.69 5.51 -10.03
CA GLN A 105 -1.89 6.21 -9.59
C GLN A 105 -1.60 7.54 -8.87
N LEU A 106 -0.35 7.97 -8.82
CA LEU A 106 0.06 9.21 -8.14
C LEU A 106 -0.70 10.46 -8.65
N PRO A 107 -0.91 10.66 -9.98
CA PRO A 107 -1.69 11.80 -10.47
C PRO A 107 -3.12 11.83 -9.91
N GLN A 108 -3.75 10.68 -9.75
CA GLN A 108 -5.11 10.56 -9.21
C GLN A 108 -5.14 10.76 -7.69
N ALA A 109 -4.11 10.32 -6.96
CA ALA A 109 -3.96 10.66 -5.54
C ALA A 109 -3.81 12.18 -5.33
N ILE A 110 -3.12 12.88 -6.24
CA ILE A 110 -3.05 14.35 -6.22
C ILE A 110 -4.42 14.96 -6.51
N HIS A 111 -5.16 14.43 -7.49
CA HIS A 111 -6.54 14.85 -7.76
C HIS A 111 -7.45 14.72 -6.52
N ASN A 112 -7.36 13.60 -5.80
CA ASN A 112 -8.16 13.38 -4.59
C ASN A 112 -7.86 14.41 -3.48
N ALA A 113 -6.58 14.77 -3.27
CA ALA A 113 -6.21 15.82 -2.32
C ALA A 113 -6.81 17.18 -2.73
N GLN A 114 -6.76 17.51 -4.02
CA GLN A 114 -7.33 18.74 -4.56
C GLN A 114 -8.86 18.83 -4.36
N GLN A 115 -9.58 17.70 -4.41
CA GLN A 115 -11.03 17.68 -4.13
C GLN A 115 -11.36 18.12 -2.69
N GLN A 116 -10.39 18.07 -1.78
CA GLN A 116 -10.52 18.52 -0.39
C GLN A 116 -9.78 19.84 -0.11
N GLY A 117 -9.30 20.51 -1.16
CA GLY A 117 -8.53 21.75 -1.03
C GLY A 117 -7.13 21.56 -0.41
N LEU A 118 -6.59 20.34 -0.45
CA LEU A 118 -5.29 19.98 0.09
C LEU A 118 -4.24 19.83 -1.02
N LYS A 119 -2.98 20.14 -0.70
CA LYS A 119 -1.83 19.87 -1.58
C LYS A 119 -1.34 18.44 -1.43
N GLY A 120 -0.39 18.07 -2.29
CA GLY A 120 0.27 16.76 -2.26
C GLY A 120 -0.64 15.65 -2.80
N ALA A 121 -0.36 14.42 -2.39
CA ALA A 121 -1.11 13.24 -2.79
C ALA A 121 -1.88 12.67 -1.60
N LEU A 122 -3.19 12.44 -1.78
CA LEU A 122 -4.04 11.66 -0.89
C LEU A 122 -4.46 10.40 -1.63
N TYR A 123 -3.86 9.27 -1.29
CA TYR A 123 -4.31 7.99 -1.81
C TYR A 123 -5.74 7.71 -1.33
N PRO A 124 -6.58 7.14 -2.19
CA PRO A 124 -7.98 6.88 -1.85
C PRO A 124 -8.10 5.75 -0.83
N MET A 125 -9.21 5.72 -0.08
CA MET A 125 -9.59 4.56 0.70
C MET A 125 -9.94 3.39 -0.23
N VAL A 126 -10.69 3.67 -1.30
CA VAL A 126 -11.17 2.64 -2.24
C VAL A 126 -10.91 3.06 -3.67
N THR A 127 -10.29 2.20 -4.47
CA THR A 127 -10.07 2.55 -5.89
C THR A 127 -9.83 1.38 -6.84
N PHE A 128 -10.07 1.66 -8.12
CA PHE A 128 -9.54 0.90 -9.26
C PHE A 128 -8.56 1.71 -10.11
N THR A 129 -8.81 3.02 -10.24
CA THR A 129 -8.12 3.93 -11.18
C THR A 129 -7.19 4.93 -10.49
N GLY A 130 -7.15 4.92 -9.16
CA GLY A 130 -6.47 5.89 -8.31
C GLY A 130 -7.40 6.99 -7.80
N VAL A 131 -8.56 7.19 -8.42
CA VAL A 131 -9.61 8.12 -7.95
C VAL A 131 -10.43 7.45 -6.85
N GLU A 132 -10.78 8.21 -5.82
CA GLU A 132 -11.59 7.76 -4.71
C GLU A 132 -12.96 7.23 -5.14
N CYS A 133 -13.39 6.14 -4.51
CA CYS A 133 -14.68 5.48 -4.75
C CYS A 133 -15.53 5.35 -3.47
N HIS A 134 -14.95 5.57 -2.29
CA HIS A 134 -15.68 5.53 -1.03
C HIS A 134 -16.60 6.73 -0.84
N ASN A 135 -17.74 6.56 -0.18
CA ASN A 135 -18.80 7.57 -0.13
C ASN A 135 -19.30 7.94 1.29
N GLU A 136 -18.56 7.59 2.34
CA GLU A 136 -18.83 8.01 3.72
C GLU A 136 -17.74 8.98 4.18
N TRP A 137 -18.11 10.21 4.56
CA TRP A 137 -17.15 11.32 4.77
C TRP A 137 -16.12 11.01 5.86
N GLU A 138 -16.56 10.31 6.91
CA GLU A 138 -15.76 9.87 8.05
C GLU A 138 -14.63 8.91 7.65
N ILE A 139 -14.75 8.26 6.49
CA ILE A 139 -13.72 7.36 5.95
C ILE A 139 -13.02 8.01 4.76
N THR A 140 -13.81 8.46 3.78
CA THR A 140 -13.35 9.04 2.52
C THR A 140 -12.43 10.24 2.76
N PHE A 141 -12.75 11.12 3.71
CA PHE A 141 -11.98 12.33 3.96
C PHE A 141 -11.06 12.22 5.16
N GLU A 142 -11.44 11.44 6.16
CA GLU A 142 -10.83 11.52 7.49
C GLU A 142 -9.94 10.32 7.84
N GLU A 143 -10.08 9.17 7.18
CA GLU A 143 -9.23 7.99 7.41
C GLU A 143 -7.88 8.08 6.69
N ILE A 144 -7.19 9.19 6.90
CA ILE A 144 -6.01 9.62 6.14
C ILE A 144 -4.73 8.86 6.51
N HIS A 145 -4.77 7.99 7.53
CA HIS A 145 -3.63 7.18 7.94
C HIS A 145 -3.17 6.21 6.83
N ARG A 146 -4.07 5.88 5.89
CA ARG A 146 -3.77 5.10 4.68
C ARG A 146 -2.60 5.67 3.87
N ASN A 147 -2.41 6.99 3.81
CA ASN A 147 -1.23 7.59 3.18
C ASN A 147 0.07 7.14 3.85
N GLY A 148 0.04 6.94 5.16
CA GLY A 148 1.13 6.36 5.93
C GLY A 148 1.41 4.91 5.56
N ALA A 149 0.38 4.10 5.31
CA ALA A 149 0.53 2.71 4.87
C ALA A 149 1.27 2.61 3.52
N ILE A 150 0.90 3.43 2.52
CA ILE A 150 1.61 3.49 1.24
C ILE A 150 3.09 3.84 1.43
N ALA A 151 3.38 4.90 2.20
CA ALA A 151 4.75 5.32 2.45
C ALA A 151 5.56 4.25 3.22
N TYR A 152 4.92 3.57 4.17
CA TYR A 152 5.55 2.50 4.94
C TYR A 152 5.83 1.27 4.09
N ALA A 153 4.97 0.93 3.12
CA ALA A 153 5.23 -0.18 2.20
C ALA A 153 6.46 0.07 1.31
N ILE A 154 6.69 1.32 0.89
CA ILE A 154 7.93 1.72 0.19
C ILE A 154 9.15 1.49 1.10
N TYR A 155 9.09 1.96 2.34
CA TYR A 155 10.16 1.72 3.32
C TYR A 155 10.40 0.22 3.54
N ASN A 156 9.34 -0.54 3.79
CA ASN A 156 9.44 -1.96 4.10
C ASN A 156 10.06 -2.74 2.93
N TYR A 157 9.66 -2.43 1.69
CA TYR A 157 10.24 -3.03 0.49
C TYR A 157 11.74 -2.74 0.36
N VAL A 158 12.14 -1.48 0.47
CA VAL A 158 13.55 -1.08 0.32
C VAL A 158 14.39 -1.67 1.45
N ASN A 159 13.89 -1.60 2.69
CA ASN A 159 14.59 -2.13 3.86
C ASN A 159 14.75 -3.66 3.79
N TYR A 160 13.76 -4.37 3.25
CA TYR A 160 13.79 -5.82 3.14
C TYR A 160 14.63 -6.31 1.95
N THR A 161 14.57 -5.63 0.81
CA THR A 161 15.19 -6.09 -0.45
C THR A 161 16.54 -5.44 -0.77
N GLY A 162 16.83 -4.26 -0.21
CA GLY A 162 17.98 -3.44 -0.59
C GLY A 162 17.84 -2.72 -1.93
N ASP A 163 16.66 -2.73 -2.58
CA ASP A 163 16.41 -2.09 -3.87
C ASP A 163 16.30 -0.56 -3.72
N GLU A 164 17.45 0.10 -3.57
CA GLU A 164 17.56 1.55 -3.47
C GLU A 164 17.29 2.25 -4.81
N ASP A 165 17.44 1.56 -5.94
CA ASP A 165 17.12 2.12 -7.26
C ASP A 165 15.61 2.39 -7.38
N TYR A 166 14.76 1.47 -6.91
CA TYR A 166 13.32 1.74 -6.80
C TYR A 166 13.02 2.99 -5.96
N LEU A 167 13.71 3.17 -4.83
CA LEU A 167 13.52 4.33 -3.97
C LEU A 167 13.87 5.64 -4.71
N LYS A 168 15.01 5.66 -5.41
CA LYS A 168 15.48 6.82 -6.18
C LYS A 168 14.54 7.20 -7.33
N ASP A 169 14.11 6.19 -8.09
CA ASP A 169 13.43 6.39 -9.38
C ASP A 169 11.92 6.62 -9.24
N ALA A 170 11.27 5.95 -8.27
CA ALA A 170 9.82 5.98 -8.13
C ALA A 170 9.35 6.23 -6.69
N GLY A 171 10.02 5.64 -5.70
CA GLY A 171 9.64 5.73 -4.29
C GLY A 171 9.65 7.18 -3.77
N LEU A 172 10.69 7.95 -4.11
CA LEU A 172 10.80 9.35 -3.70
C LEU A 172 9.69 10.23 -4.27
N GLU A 173 9.19 9.97 -5.49
CA GLU A 173 8.10 10.76 -6.06
C GLU A 173 6.83 10.64 -5.22
N VAL A 174 6.50 9.41 -4.83
CA VAL A 174 5.36 9.09 -3.96
C VAL A 174 5.57 9.67 -2.57
N LEU A 175 6.73 9.42 -1.95
CA LEU A 175 7.06 9.88 -0.60
C LEU A 175 7.02 11.41 -0.47
N VAL A 176 7.53 12.15 -1.47
CA VAL A 176 7.49 13.62 -1.49
C VAL A 176 6.07 14.14 -1.67
N ALA A 177 5.26 13.51 -2.52
CA ALA A 177 3.88 13.91 -2.70
C ALA A 177 3.02 13.66 -1.45
N ILE A 178 3.23 12.53 -0.76
CA ILE A 178 2.57 12.23 0.52
C ILE A 178 3.07 13.20 1.63
N ALA A 179 4.36 13.49 1.68
CA ALA A 179 4.91 14.46 2.63
C ALA A 179 4.31 15.86 2.44
N ARG A 180 4.08 16.29 1.19
CA ARG A 180 3.37 17.54 0.89
C ARG A 180 1.93 17.54 1.40
N PHE A 181 1.23 16.41 1.31
CA PHE A 181 -0.11 16.26 1.90
C PHE A 181 -0.06 16.43 3.42
N TRP A 182 0.84 15.73 4.11
CA TRP A 182 0.96 15.87 5.56
C TRP A 182 1.30 17.29 6.00
N ALA A 183 2.20 17.96 5.29
CA ALA A 183 2.60 19.34 5.59
C ALA A 183 1.44 20.35 5.44
N ASP A 184 0.51 20.10 4.51
CA ASP A 184 -0.66 20.97 4.26
C ASP A 184 -1.87 20.57 5.14
N ARG A 185 -1.94 19.30 5.59
CA ARG A 185 -3.04 18.76 6.38
C ARG A 185 -2.91 19.02 7.89
N VAL A 186 -1.69 19.17 8.41
CA VAL A 186 -1.45 19.57 9.80
C VAL A 186 -1.85 21.04 10.02
N HIS A 187 -2.20 21.39 11.26
CA HIS A 187 -2.31 22.79 11.66
C HIS A 187 -1.43 23.06 12.88
N PHE A 188 -0.90 24.27 13.00
CA PHE A 188 -0.13 24.67 14.17
C PHE A 188 -1.05 25.22 15.27
N SER A 189 -1.09 24.54 16.41
CA SER A 189 -1.86 24.99 17.56
C SER A 189 -1.09 26.05 18.34
N GLN A 190 -1.52 27.31 18.25
CA GLN A 190 -0.90 28.41 19.00
C GLN A 190 -0.98 28.22 20.52
N ARG A 191 -2.02 27.52 21.00
CA ARG A 191 -2.23 27.21 22.41
C ARG A 191 -1.20 26.20 22.93
N HIS A 192 -0.93 25.15 22.17
CA HIS A 192 -0.06 24.05 22.58
C HIS A 192 1.38 24.17 22.05
N LYS A 193 1.63 25.12 21.14
CA LYS A 193 2.92 25.32 20.45
C LYS A 193 3.41 24.07 19.73
N GLN A 194 2.48 23.34 19.13
CA GLN A 194 2.72 22.07 18.45
C GLN A 194 1.85 21.97 17.19
N TYR A 195 2.33 21.22 16.19
CA TYR A 195 1.48 20.78 15.09
C TYR A 195 0.52 19.68 15.55
N MET A 196 -0.70 19.75 15.05
CA MET A 196 -1.80 18.85 15.40
C MET A 196 -2.54 18.41 14.13
N ILE A 197 -3.18 17.25 14.20
CA ILE A 197 -4.04 16.73 13.13
C ILE A 197 -5.42 16.50 13.75
N HIS A 198 -6.39 17.31 13.34
CA HIS A 198 -7.78 17.25 13.81
C HIS A 198 -8.70 16.71 12.73
N GLY A 199 -9.86 16.18 13.14
CA GLY A 199 -10.89 15.64 12.23
C GLY A 199 -10.35 14.46 11.43
N VAL A 200 -9.98 13.39 12.13
CA VAL A 200 -9.47 12.16 11.53
C VAL A 200 -10.21 10.95 12.06
N THR A 201 -10.20 9.89 11.25
CA THR A 201 -10.55 8.54 11.65
C THR A 201 -9.26 7.72 11.64
N GLY A 202 -9.01 7.00 12.73
CA GLY A 202 -7.84 6.10 12.82
C GLY A 202 -8.15 4.72 12.23
N PRO A 203 -7.21 3.76 12.34
CA PRO A 203 -7.49 2.36 12.00
C PRO A 203 -8.65 1.75 12.80
N ASN A 204 -8.97 2.31 13.96
CA ASN A 204 -10.19 2.00 14.69
C ASN A 204 -11.34 2.85 14.14
N GLU A 205 -12.05 2.32 13.14
CA GLU A 205 -13.17 2.98 12.45
C GLU A 205 -14.40 3.24 13.36
N TYR A 206 -14.41 2.77 14.61
CA TYR A 206 -15.44 3.13 15.60
C TYR A 206 -15.21 4.52 16.23
N GLU A 207 -14.08 5.16 15.98
CA GLU A 207 -13.75 6.51 16.42
C GLU A 207 -13.60 7.46 15.22
N ASN A 208 -14.64 8.25 14.97
CA ASN A 208 -14.72 9.14 13.81
C ASN A 208 -14.60 10.61 14.22
N ASN A 209 -14.04 11.45 13.33
CA ASN A 209 -13.84 12.89 13.56
C ASN A 209 -13.09 13.23 14.86
N ILE A 210 -12.17 12.35 15.27
CA ILE A 210 -11.38 12.55 16.47
C ILE A 210 -10.16 13.44 16.20
N ASN A 211 -9.55 13.94 17.27
CA ASN A 211 -8.38 14.80 17.21
C ASN A 211 -7.15 14.07 17.70
N ASN A 212 -6.04 14.25 16.99
CA ASN A 212 -4.72 13.74 17.36
C ASN A 212 -4.71 12.23 17.61
N ASN A 213 -5.36 11.46 16.72
CA ASN A 213 -5.22 10.01 16.71
C ASN A 213 -3.72 9.66 16.71
N TRP A 214 -3.30 8.89 17.72
CA TRP A 214 -1.87 8.64 17.96
C TRP A 214 -1.21 7.96 16.76
N TYR A 215 -1.88 6.99 16.13
CA TYR A 215 -1.35 6.30 14.96
C TYR A 215 -1.17 7.27 13.79
N THR A 216 -2.20 8.05 13.45
CA THR A 216 -2.15 9.05 12.37
C THR A 216 -1.07 10.10 12.59
N ASN A 217 -0.95 10.66 13.80
CA ASN A 217 0.10 11.65 14.10
C ASN A 217 1.51 11.02 14.02
N THR A 218 1.66 9.80 14.53
CA THR A 218 2.95 9.09 14.54
C THR A 218 3.39 8.76 13.13
N ILE A 219 2.50 8.20 12.30
CA ILE A 219 2.85 7.83 10.93
C ILE A 219 3.09 9.08 10.07
N ALA A 220 2.34 10.16 10.24
CA ALA A 220 2.60 11.42 9.55
C ALA A 220 4.00 11.97 9.85
N ALA A 221 4.38 12.03 11.14
CA ALA A 221 5.70 12.48 11.54
C ALA A 221 6.82 11.55 11.04
N TRP A 222 6.58 10.24 11.05
CA TRP A 222 7.51 9.25 10.51
C TRP A 222 7.69 9.42 9.00
N VAL A 223 6.61 9.59 8.22
CA VAL A 223 6.69 9.81 6.77
C VAL A 223 7.49 11.07 6.46
N LEU A 224 7.22 12.19 7.13
CA LEU A 224 7.97 13.44 6.92
C LEU A 224 9.48 13.24 7.17
N ARG A 225 9.83 12.50 8.22
CA ARG A 225 11.22 12.19 8.55
C ARG A 225 11.86 11.28 7.50
N TYR A 226 11.21 10.16 7.18
CA TYR A 226 11.71 9.17 6.25
C TYR A 226 11.86 9.75 4.83
N THR A 227 10.89 10.54 4.37
CA THR A 227 10.97 11.25 3.10
C THR A 227 12.16 12.21 3.07
N ARG A 228 12.36 12.99 4.15
CA ARG A 228 13.49 13.92 4.23
C ARG A 228 14.83 13.19 4.20
N GLU A 229 14.99 12.14 5.00
CA GLU A 229 16.22 11.34 5.06
C GLU A 229 16.53 10.67 3.72
N SER A 230 15.51 10.06 3.10
CA SER A 230 15.62 9.43 1.79
C SER A 230 15.98 10.44 0.70
N TYR A 231 15.35 11.61 0.70
CA TYR A 231 15.65 12.67 -0.27
C TYR A 231 17.08 13.18 -0.11
N LEU A 232 17.52 13.47 1.13
CA LEU A 232 18.88 13.94 1.38
C LEU A 232 19.93 12.90 0.99
N LYS A 233 19.65 11.61 1.19
CA LYS A 233 20.53 10.52 0.78
C LYS A 233 20.77 10.50 -0.73
N PHE A 234 19.77 10.83 -1.54
CA PHE A 234 19.82 10.72 -3.00
C PHE A 234 19.67 12.05 -3.73
N GLN A 235 19.85 13.19 -3.06
CA GLN A 235 19.55 14.52 -3.60
C GLN A 235 20.32 14.86 -4.89
N GLU A 236 21.56 14.35 -4.99
CA GLU A 236 22.43 14.55 -6.15
C GLU A 236 22.06 13.63 -7.32
N GLU A 237 21.45 12.48 -7.04
CA GLU A 237 21.08 11.45 -8.03
C GLU A 237 19.63 11.59 -8.53
N THR A 238 18.73 12.06 -7.68
CA THR A 238 17.30 12.14 -8.04
C THR A 238 17.01 13.32 -8.97
N MET A 239 16.11 13.06 -9.93
CA MET A 239 15.53 14.08 -10.82
C MET A 239 14.56 15.00 -10.08
N LEU A 240 14.06 14.60 -8.91
CA LEU A 240 13.20 15.43 -8.07
C LEU A 240 13.99 16.61 -7.50
N LYS A 241 13.51 17.82 -7.73
CA LYS A 241 14.03 19.04 -7.09
C LYS A 241 12.97 19.61 -6.15
N ILE A 242 13.25 19.57 -4.85
CA ILE A 242 12.46 20.27 -3.84
C ILE A 242 13.05 21.67 -3.70
N ALA A 243 12.23 22.70 -3.93
CA ALA A 243 12.68 24.09 -3.80
C ALA A 243 13.14 24.36 -2.36
N ASP A 244 14.28 25.04 -2.22
CA ASP A 244 14.75 25.61 -0.95
C ASP A 244 13.83 26.78 -0.55
N ALA A 245 12.65 26.48 -0.04
CA ALA A 245 11.91 27.45 0.74
C ALA A 245 12.58 27.50 2.11
N ARG A 246 13.51 28.46 2.30
CA ARG A 246 13.92 28.85 3.65
C ARG A 246 12.65 29.09 4.44
N ILE A 247 12.45 28.32 5.50
CA ILE A 247 11.38 28.55 6.47
C ILE A 247 11.72 29.89 7.12
N SER A 248 11.08 30.97 6.65
CA SER A 248 11.15 32.31 7.22
C SER A 248 10.28 32.40 8.46
#